data_AF-A0A8H9WC17-F1
#
_entry.id   AF-A0A8H9WC17-F1
#
_cell.length_a   1.000
_cell.length_b   1.000
_cell.length_c   1.000
_cell.angle_alpha   90.00
_cell.angle_beta   90.00
_cell.angle_gamma   90.00
#
_symmetry.space_group_name_H-M   'P 1'
#
loop_
_entity.id
_entity.type
_entity.pdbx_description
1 polymer ?
#
loop_
_entity_poly.entity_id
_entity_poly.type
_entity_poly.pdbx_seq_one_letter_code
_entity_poly.pdbx_strand_id
1 'polypeptide(L)'
;MNITYFLLVFIILIIVYFVNKRPSQKPSDIEVYNQALKAIIDNNHKKAFKILKDMIAKDSNNTEAYLLLGNLLRDRDIDKATKIHQTIIVRPKLSKELKVQIHQALGLDYLEIGNTIRAEDEFKKILNLDSKNKWSLGMLKNIATDNKSWNDALDYEKKLIKYYPEIKKRDESKLNYFVAMDYKDKDNEKNYLYYLKKSIKSDHVYSESYLELSSHHINNTELAMEYLIMFSKANPSASVTAFKRIENLLFDEKRFDDVESLYKKILDDEFNSYAFNRLVDIYLEKNEKEEAIELVEKFMPRFDYHSKSSNKSYVIRLNRMKIDSDSFETRKALSSFCNDIIENANIN
;
A
#
# COMPACT_ATOMS: atom_id res chain seq x y z
N MET A 1 -54.40 39.14 -38.57
CA MET A 1 -53.14 38.39 -38.38
C MET A 1 -52.73 38.26 -36.89
N ASN A 2 -53.66 38.33 -35.91
CA ASN A 2 -53.32 38.35 -34.48
C ASN A 2 -53.84 37.14 -33.68
N ILE A 3 -55.01 36.58 -34.06
CA ILE A 3 -55.65 35.50 -33.29
C ILE A 3 -54.91 34.16 -33.45
N THR A 4 -54.39 33.86 -34.65
CA THR A 4 -53.63 32.64 -34.92
C THR A 4 -52.30 32.60 -34.18
N TYR A 5 -51.62 33.74 -34.05
CA TYR A 5 -50.37 33.85 -33.28
C TYR A 5 -50.61 33.64 -31.77
N PHE A 6 -51.68 34.23 -31.22
CA PHE A 6 -52.05 34.03 -29.83
C PHE A 6 -52.38 32.56 -29.51
N LEU A 7 -53.11 31.89 -30.39
CA LEU A 7 -53.41 30.46 -30.25
C LEU A 7 -52.13 29.59 -30.28
N LEU A 8 -51.18 29.92 -31.15
CA LEU A 8 -49.93 29.18 -31.27
C LEU A 8 -49.05 29.34 -30.02
N VAL A 9 -48.94 30.56 -29.49
CA VAL A 9 -48.23 30.83 -28.23
C VAL A 9 -48.91 30.14 -27.06
N PHE A 10 -50.25 30.14 -27.01
CA PHE A 10 -51.00 29.47 -25.95
C PHE A 10 -50.81 27.93 -25.97
N ILE A 11 -50.80 27.33 -27.16
CA ILE A 11 -50.50 25.89 -27.33
C ILE A 11 -49.06 25.58 -26.90
N ILE A 12 -48.09 26.43 -27.26
CA ILE A 12 -46.69 26.26 -26.82
C ILE A 12 -46.59 26.35 -25.29
N LEU A 13 -47.28 27.30 -24.66
CA LEU A 13 -47.29 27.42 -23.20
C LEU A 13 -47.95 26.22 -22.51
N ILE A 14 -49.01 25.66 -23.10
CA ILE A 14 -49.62 24.42 -22.61
C ILE A 14 -48.65 23.24 -22.77
N ILE A 15 -47.97 23.12 -23.91
CA ILE A 15 -46.98 22.05 -24.14
C ILE A 15 -45.83 22.19 -23.14
N VAL A 16 -45.28 23.39 -22.94
CA VAL A 16 -44.22 23.66 -21.96
C VAL A 16 -44.70 23.36 -20.54
N TYR A 17 -45.94 23.76 -20.20
CA TYR A 17 -46.53 23.44 -18.90
C TYR A 17 -46.62 21.93 -18.68
N PHE A 18 -47.13 21.16 -19.65
CA PHE A 18 -47.24 19.70 -19.55
C PHE A 18 -45.90 18.97 -19.61
N VAL A 19 -44.91 19.49 -20.36
CA VAL A 19 -43.55 18.95 -20.41
C VAL A 19 -42.83 19.18 -19.07
N ASN A 20 -42.97 20.37 -18.47
CA ASN A 20 -42.41 20.67 -17.15
C ASN A 20 -43.17 19.98 -16.00
N LYS A 21 -44.44 19.60 -16.19
CA LYS A 21 -45.21 18.81 -15.22
C LYS A 21 -45.06 17.30 -15.39
N ARG A 22 -44.24 16.81 -16.32
CA ARG A 22 -43.90 15.38 -16.37
C ARG A 22 -43.28 15.01 -15.04
N PRO A 23 -43.88 14.09 -14.25
CA PRO A 23 -43.24 13.63 -13.02
C PRO A 23 -41.88 13.08 -13.42
N SER A 24 -40.80 13.59 -12.83
CA SER A 24 -39.47 13.03 -13.07
C SER A 24 -39.59 11.52 -12.82
N GLN A 25 -39.26 10.70 -13.81
CA GLN A 25 -39.30 9.25 -13.62
C GLN A 25 -38.51 8.95 -12.35
N LYS A 26 -39.14 8.24 -11.40
CA LYS A 26 -38.43 7.82 -10.20
C LYS A 26 -37.21 7.04 -10.68
N PRO A 27 -36.01 7.37 -10.21
CA PRO A 27 -34.80 6.71 -10.69
C PRO A 27 -34.93 5.20 -10.48
N SER A 28 -34.47 4.43 -11.46
CA SER A 28 -34.46 2.97 -11.38
C SER A 28 -33.56 2.50 -10.24
N ASP A 29 -33.77 1.27 -9.73
CA ASP A 29 -32.93 0.75 -8.64
C ASP A 29 -31.44 0.69 -9.02
N ILE A 30 -31.15 0.46 -10.30
CA ILE A 30 -29.80 0.51 -10.88
C ILE A 30 -29.24 1.94 -10.84
N GLU A 31 -30.04 2.95 -11.19
CA GLU A 31 -29.61 4.35 -11.12
C GLU A 31 -29.30 4.78 -9.68
N VAL A 32 -30.14 4.38 -8.71
CA VAL A 32 -29.94 4.69 -7.30
C VAL A 32 -28.67 3.98 -6.78
N TYR A 33 -28.46 2.72 -7.15
CA TYR A 33 -27.24 1.98 -6.84
C TYR A 33 -25.98 2.67 -7.38
N ASN A 34 -26.01 3.09 -8.65
CA ASN A 34 -24.89 3.81 -9.29
C ASN A 34 -24.63 5.16 -8.62
N GLN A 35 -25.65 5.85 -8.11
CA GLN A 35 -25.48 7.07 -7.32
C GLN A 35 -24.80 6.80 -5.98
N ALA A 36 -25.09 5.67 -5.32
CA ALA A 36 -24.39 5.27 -4.10
C ALA A 36 -22.90 5.02 -4.39
N LEU A 37 -22.59 4.23 -5.42
CA LEU A 37 -21.21 3.97 -5.85
C LEU A 37 -20.46 5.25 -6.20
N LYS A 38 -21.08 6.15 -6.97
CA LYS A 38 -20.48 7.45 -7.29
C LYS A 38 -20.20 8.26 -6.03
N ALA A 39 -21.12 8.29 -5.07
CA ALA A 39 -20.90 9.00 -3.82
C ALA A 39 -19.76 8.41 -2.98
N ILE A 40 -19.52 7.09 -3.04
CA ILE A 40 -18.35 6.44 -2.43
C ILE A 40 -17.06 6.91 -3.13
N ILE A 41 -17.03 6.86 -4.46
CA ILE A 41 -15.88 7.29 -5.26
C ILE A 41 -15.54 8.77 -5.02
N ASP A 42 -16.57 9.62 -4.86
CA ASP A 42 -16.42 11.04 -4.55
C ASP A 42 -16.06 11.30 -3.06
N ASN A 43 -15.77 10.27 -2.25
CA ASN A 43 -15.57 10.33 -0.80
C ASN A 43 -16.71 11.00 -0.01
N ASN A 44 -17.91 11.07 -0.60
CA ASN A 44 -19.10 11.63 0.04
C ASN A 44 -19.87 10.55 0.82
N HIS A 45 -19.26 10.08 1.90
CA HIS A 45 -19.78 8.96 2.69
C HIS A 45 -21.16 9.26 3.30
N LYS A 46 -21.47 10.52 3.63
CA LYS A 46 -22.80 10.91 4.16
C LYS A 46 -23.89 10.68 3.12
N LYS A 47 -23.63 11.07 1.86
CA LYS A 47 -24.57 10.85 0.75
C LYS A 47 -24.70 9.36 0.44
N ALA A 48 -23.58 8.64 0.33
CA ALA A 48 -23.59 7.19 0.10
C ALA A 48 -24.41 6.46 1.17
N PHE A 49 -24.16 6.75 2.45
CA PHE A 49 -24.89 6.16 3.57
C PHE A 49 -26.40 6.39 3.48
N LYS A 50 -26.83 7.63 3.17
CA LYS A 50 -28.26 7.95 3.01
C LYS A 50 -28.89 7.12 1.88
N ILE A 51 -28.25 7.10 0.71
CA ILE A 51 -28.76 6.37 -0.46
C ILE A 51 -28.89 4.88 -0.14
N LEU A 52 -27.86 4.27 0.44
CA LEU A 52 -27.86 2.85 0.79
C LEU A 52 -28.94 2.50 1.83
N LYS A 53 -29.15 3.37 2.83
CA LYS A 53 -30.22 3.19 3.81
C LYS A 53 -31.60 3.26 3.17
N ASP A 54 -31.81 4.19 2.24
CA ASP A 54 -33.08 4.33 1.50
C ASP A 54 -33.34 3.11 0.61
N MET A 55 -32.30 2.56 -0.03
CA MET A 55 -32.39 1.32 -0.82
C MET A 55 -32.80 0.13 0.06
N ILE A 56 -32.18 -0.02 1.23
CA ILE A 56 -32.49 -1.08 2.19
C ILE A 56 -33.91 -0.94 2.75
N ALA A 57 -34.37 0.29 2.99
CA ALA A 57 -35.73 0.54 3.46
C ALA A 57 -36.78 0.17 2.40
N LYS A 58 -36.45 0.34 1.11
CA LYS A 58 -37.31 -0.06 -0.01
C LYS A 58 -37.30 -1.57 -0.25
N ASP A 59 -36.13 -2.20 -0.16
CA ASP A 59 -35.96 -3.65 -0.30
C ASP A 59 -35.03 -4.20 0.79
N SER A 60 -35.64 -4.73 1.85
CA SER A 60 -34.90 -5.34 2.98
C SER A 60 -34.11 -6.60 2.60
N ASN A 61 -34.38 -7.19 1.43
CA ASN A 61 -33.65 -8.36 0.90
C ASN A 61 -32.46 -7.96 0.02
N ASN A 62 -32.23 -6.67 -0.24
CA ASN A 62 -31.14 -6.16 -1.07
C ASN A 62 -29.77 -6.34 -0.39
N THR A 63 -29.22 -7.55 -0.51
CA THR A 63 -27.98 -7.97 0.14
C THR A 63 -26.77 -7.16 -0.35
N GLU A 64 -26.74 -6.73 -1.62
CA GLU A 64 -25.67 -5.90 -2.17
C GLU A 64 -25.65 -4.50 -1.53
N ALA A 65 -26.82 -3.88 -1.31
CA ALA A 65 -26.91 -2.60 -0.61
C ALA A 65 -26.43 -2.70 0.85
N TYR A 66 -26.77 -3.80 1.54
CA TYR A 66 -26.24 -4.07 2.88
C TYR A 66 -24.72 -4.26 2.88
N LEU A 67 -24.17 -5.01 1.93
CA LEU A 67 -22.73 -5.22 1.79
C LEU A 67 -21.99 -3.89 1.59
N LEU A 68 -22.47 -3.04 0.67
CA LEU A 68 -21.89 -1.71 0.48
C LEU A 68 -22.00 -0.83 1.73
N LEU A 69 -23.14 -0.91 2.44
CA LEU A 69 -23.34 -0.15 3.67
C LEU A 69 -22.38 -0.60 4.78
N GLY A 70 -22.18 -1.91 4.95
CA GLY A 70 -21.23 -2.45 5.91
C GLY A 70 -19.79 -2.06 5.57
N ASN A 71 -19.40 -2.18 4.30
CA ASN A 71 -18.07 -1.73 3.83
C ASN A 71 -17.84 -0.24 4.11
N LEU A 72 -18.84 0.62 3.89
CA LEU A 72 -18.77 2.06 4.17
C LEU A 72 -18.63 2.38 5.66
N LEU A 73 -19.12 1.49 6.52
CA LEU A 73 -19.11 1.66 7.97
C LEU A 73 -17.82 1.15 8.63
N ARG A 74 -16.99 0.36 7.95
CA ARG A 74 -15.79 -0.29 8.53
C ARG A 74 -14.93 0.69 9.34
N ASP A 75 -14.56 1.83 8.75
CA ASP A 75 -13.66 2.81 9.38
C ASP A 75 -14.35 3.70 10.44
N ARG A 76 -15.68 3.63 10.56
CA ARG A 76 -16.48 4.53 11.42
C ARG A 76 -17.16 3.83 12.58
N ASP A 77 -17.61 2.61 12.33
CA ASP A 77 -18.41 1.80 13.23
C ASP A 77 -18.23 0.33 12.85
N ILE A 78 -17.04 -0.18 13.18
CA ILE A 78 -16.57 -1.52 12.85
C ILE A 78 -17.49 -2.62 13.40
N ASP A 79 -18.08 -2.41 14.58
CA ASP A 79 -19.03 -3.33 15.20
C ASP A 79 -20.31 -3.46 14.37
N LYS A 80 -20.85 -2.33 13.88
CA LYS A 80 -22.01 -2.36 12.97
C LYS A 80 -21.67 -2.96 11.62
N ALA A 81 -20.51 -2.64 11.05
CA ALA A 81 -20.05 -3.24 9.79
C ALA A 81 -20.03 -4.77 9.89
N THR A 82 -19.34 -5.29 10.92
CA THR A 82 -19.23 -6.73 11.19
C THR A 82 -20.60 -7.37 11.36
N LYS A 83 -21.49 -6.76 12.16
CA LYS A 83 -22.85 -7.29 12.40
C LYS A 83 -23.69 -7.33 11.12
N ILE A 84 -23.58 -6.30 10.27
CA ILE A 84 -24.26 -6.28 8.97
C ILE A 84 -23.77 -7.45 8.12
N HIS A 85 -22.46 -7.62 7.96
CA HIS A 85 -21.88 -8.68 7.14
C HIS A 85 -22.23 -10.09 7.67
N GLN A 86 -22.21 -10.29 8.99
CA GLN A 86 -22.66 -11.53 9.63
C GLN A 86 -24.15 -11.82 9.39
N THR A 87 -24.99 -10.78 9.34
CA THR A 87 -26.43 -10.94 9.11
C THR A 87 -26.73 -11.31 7.66
N ILE A 88 -25.97 -10.76 6.70
CA ILE A 88 -26.24 -11.02 5.28
C ILE A 88 -25.66 -12.35 4.79
N ILE A 89 -24.58 -12.86 5.38
CA ILE A 89 -23.98 -14.13 4.92
C ILE A 89 -24.89 -15.34 5.12
N VAL A 90 -25.77 -15.31 6.13
CA VAL A 90 -26.71 -16.40 6.43
C VAL A 90 -27.97 -16.39 5.56
N ARG A 91 -28.12 -15.42 4.65
CA ARG A 91 -29.29 -15.33 3.77
C ARG A 91 -29.33 -16.49 2.76
N PRO A 92 -30.52 -17.02 2.45
CA PRO A 92 -30.65 -18.08 1.45
C PRO A 92 -30.37 -17.55 0.04
N LYS A 93 -30.00 -18.45 -0.89
CA LYS A 93 -29.86 -18.18 -2.33
C LYS A 93 -28.84 -17.10 -2.73
N LEU A 94 -27.84 -16.83 -1.90
CA LEU A 94 -26.70 -15.98 -2.30
C LEU A 94 -25.93 -16.62 -3.47
N SER A 95 -25.60 -15.82 -4.49
CA SER A 95 -24.67 -16.22 -5.53
C SER A 95 -23.30 -16.52 -4.93
N LYS A 96 -22.50 -17.33 -5.63
CA LYS A 96 -21.14 -17.67 -5.18
C LYS A 96 -20.29 -16.40 -5.07
N GLU A 97 -20.42 -15.50 -6.03
CA GLU A 97 -19.69 -14.24 -6.12
C GLU A 97 -20.02 -13.35 -4.91
N LEU A 98 -21.30 -13.23 -4.57
CA LEU A 98 -21.73 -12.41 -3.43
C LEU A 98 -21.28 -13.03 -2.09
N LYS A 99 -21.31 -14.35 -1.94
CA LYS A 99 -20.74 -15.02 -0.75
C LYS A 99 -19.24 -14.73 -0.60
N VAL A 100 -18.49 -14.78 -1.71
CA VAL A 100 -17.06 -14.43 -1.69
C VAL A 100 -16.88 -12.99 -1.22
N GLN A 101 -17.62 -12.02 -1.77
CA GLN A 101 -17.51 -10.62 -1.35
C GLN A 101 -17.86 -10.39 0.13
N ILE A 102 -18.87 -11.10 0.65
CA ILE A 102 -19.25 -11.00 2.06
C ILE A 102 -18.18 -11.61 2.97
N HIS A 103 -17.61 -12.76 2.60
CA HIS A 103 -16.48 -13.34 3.34
C HIS A 103 -15.23 -12.45 3.28
N GLN A 104 -14.97 -11.79 2.14
CA GLN A 104 -13.90 -10.79 2.04
C GLN A 104 -14.15 -9.64 3.02
N ALA A 105 -15.38 -9.12 3.06
CA ALA A 105 -15.75 -8.03 3.95
C ALA A 105 -15.63 -8.43 5.43
N LEU A 106 -16.12 -9.60 5.82
CA LEU A 106 -15.96 -10.12 7.19
C LEU A 106 -14.49 -10.32 7.57
N GLY A 107 -13.68 -10.88 6.67
CA GLY A 107 -12.27 -11.08 6.96
C GLY A 107 -11.52 -9.76 7.13
N LEU A 108 -11.84 -8.74 6.32
CA LEU A 108 -11.32 -7.39 6.49
C LEU A 108 -11.78 -6.75 7.81
N ASP A 109 -13.05 -6.91 8.17
CA ASP A 109 -13.56 -6.38 9.45
C ASP A 109 -12.83 -7.02 10.64
N TYR A 110 -12.58 -8.34 10.58
CA TYR A 110 -11.85 -9.03 11.64
C TYR A 110 -10.38 -8.61 11.71
N LEU A 111 -9.72 -8.31 10.57
CA LEU A 111 -8.38 -7.73 10.59
C LEU A 111 -8.36 -6.35 11.26
N GLU A 112 -9.34 -5.49 10.97
CA GLU A 112 -9.46 -4.16 11.59
C GLU A 112 -9.65 -4.25 13.12
N ILE A 113 -10.37 -5.27 13.60
CA ILE A 113 -10.55 -5.53 15.04
C ILE A 113 -9.30 -6.22 15.65
N GLY A 114 -8.32 -6.62 14.84
CA GLY A 114 -7.14 -7.36 15.28
C GLY A 114 -7.38 -8.86 15.52
N ASN A 115 -8.50 -9.42 15.06
CA ASN A 115 -8.83 -10.84 15.15
C ASN A 115 -8.38 -11.61 13.90
N THR A 116 -7.07 -11.84 13.80
CA THR A 116 -6.45 -12.52 12.65
C THR A 116 -6.95 -13.96 12.45
N ILE A 117 -7.26 -14.68 13.54
CA ILE A 117 -7.77 -16.06 13.50
C ILE A 117 -9.11 -16.12 12.75
N ARG A 118 -10.04 -15.23 13.09
CA ARG A 118 -11.34 -15.19 12.40
C ARG A 118 -11.20 -14.68 10.96
N ALA A 119 -10.32 -13.73 10.72
CA ALA A 119 -10.03 -13.30 9.35
C ALA A 119 -9.53 -14.46 8.48
N GLU A 120 -8.62 -15.26 9.00
CA GLU A 120 -8.09 -16.45 8.32
C GLU A 120 -9.19 -17.47 8.00
N ASP A 121 -10.12 -17.73 8.93
CA ASP A 121 -11.27 -18.62 8.71
C ASP A 121 -12.17 -18.12 7.57
N GLU A 122 -12.47 -16.82 7.55
CA GLU A 122 -13.27 -16.22 6.47
C GLU A 122 -12.57 -16.31 5.11
N PHE A 123 -11.26 -16.11 5.06
CA PHE A 123 -10.48 -16.28 3.82
C PHE A 123 -10.41 -17.75 3.38
N LYS A 124 -10.27 -18.70 4.32
CA LYS A 124 -10.36 -20.14 3.99
C LYS A 124 -11.74 -20.51 3.41
N LYS A 125 -12.84 -19.91 3.90
CA LYS A 125 -14.18 -20.08 3.30
C LYS A 125 -14.23 -19.57 1.86
N ILE A 126 -13.54 -18.47 1.52
CA ILE A 126 -13.40 -18.03 0.13
C ILE A 126 -12.73 -19.12 -0.70
N LEU A 127 -11.63 -19.72 -0.24
CA LEU A 127 -10.95 -20.79 -0.98
C LEU A 127 -11.78 -22.07 -1.13
N ASN A 128 -12.68 -22.36 -0.18
CA ASN A 128 -13.62 -23.47 -0.32
C ASN A 128 -14.66 -23.20 -1.42
N LEU A 129 -15.05 -21.94 -1.62
CA LEU A 129 -15.95 -21.53 -2.71
C LEU A 129 -15.20 -21.45 -4.05
N ASP A 130 -14.02 -20.82 -4.05
CA ASP A 130 -13.15 -20.59 -5.19
C ASP A 130 -11.69 -20.81 -4.80
N SER A 131 -11.20 -22.04 -5.02
CA SER A 131 -9.85 -22.47 -4.64
C SER A 131 -8.72 -21.68 -5.31
N LYS A 132 -9.04 -20.95 -6.39
CA LYS A 132 -8.07 -20.16 -7.14
C LYS A 132 -8.11 -18.68 -6.77
N ASN A 133 -8.96 -18.24 -5.85
CA ASN A 133 -9.14 -16.83 -5.55
C ASN A 133 -7.81 -16.14 -5.17
N LYS A 134 -7.26 -15.34 -6.10
CA LYS A 134 -5.95 -14.66 -5.96
C LYS A 134 -5.84 -13.83 -4.69
N TRP A 135 -6.89 -13.05 -4.41
CA TRP A 135 -6.92 -12.14 -3.28
C TRP A 135 -6.86 -12.91 -1.96
N SER A 136 -7.69 -13.94 -1.81
CA SER A 136 -7.72 -14.76 -0.60
C SER A 136 -6.42 -15.54 -0.39
N LEU A 137 -5.81 -16.08 -1.45
CA LEU A 137 -4.49 -16.72 -1.37
C LEU A 137 -3.42 -15.74 -0.89
N GLY A 138 -3.45 -14.49 -1.39
CA GLY A 138 -2.56 -13.42 -0.95
C GLY A 138 -2.74 -13.06 0.54
N MET A 139 -3.98 -12.87 0.98
CA MET A 139 -4.29 -12.56 2.38
C MET A 139 -3.85 -13.69 3.33
N LEU A 140 -4.15 -14.94 2.98
CA LEU A 140 -3.75 -16.10 3.77
C LEU A 140 -2.23 -16.28 3.81
N LYS A 141 -1.54 -16.01 2.70
CA LYS A 141 -0.07 -15.99 2.68
C LYS A 141 0.50 -14.94 3.64
N ASN A 142 -0.05 -13.73 3.62
CA ASN A 142 0.42 -12.65 4.49
C ASN A 142 0.19 -13.02 5.97
N ILE A 143 -1.00 -13.49 6.33
CA ILE A 143 -1.30 -13.97 7.69
C ILE A 143 -0.34 -15.10 8.10
N ALA A 144 -0.12 -16.08 7.23
CA ALA A 144 0.81 -17.17 7.51
C ALA A 144 2.26 -16.69 7.68
N THR A 145 2.67 -15.67 6.90
CA THR A 145 4.00 -15.04 7.02
C THR A 145 4.15 -14.32 8.36
N ASP A 146 3.16 -13.51 8.75
CA ASP A 146 3.14 -12.76 10.01
C ASP A 146 3.13 -13.69 11.23
N ASN A 147 2.38 -14.80 11.13
CA ASN A 147 2.32 -15.85 12.14
C ASN A 147 3.53 -16.81 12.10
N LYS A 148 4.53 -16.58 11.23
CA LYS A 148 5.69 -17.46 11.02
C LYS A 148 5.31 -18.91 10.69
N SER A 149 4.13 -19.12 10.12
CA SER A 149 3.64 -20.42 9.65
C SER A 149 4.19 -20.68 8.24
N TRP A 150 5.51 -20.89 8.15
CA TRP A 150 6.25 -20.89 6.88
C TRP A 150 5.77 -21.93 5.87
N ASN A 151 5.35 -23.11 6.34
CA ASN A 151 4.83 -24.17 5.48
C ASN A 151 3.50 -23.76 4.81
N ASP A 152 2.60 -23.11 5.56
CA ASP A 152 1.35 -22.59 5.01
C ASP A 152 1.61 -21.45 4.04
N ALA A 153 2.49 -20.50 4.39
CA ALA A 153 2.88 -19.40 3.51
C ALA A 153 3.47 -19.91 2.19
N LEU A 154 4.35 -20.92 2.26
CA LEU A 154 4.93 -21.60 1.11
C LEU A 154 3.87 -22.29 0.25
N ASP A 155 2.89 -22.95 0.86
CA ASP A 155 1.82 -23.64 0.13
C ASP A 155 0.87 -22.67 -0.57
N TYR A 156 0.51 -21.55 0.07
CA TYR A 156 -0.27 -20.50 -0.58
C TYR A 156 0.53 -19.84 -1.73
N GLU A 157 1.83 -19.63 -1.56
CA GLU A 157 2.69 -19.09 -2.62
C GLU A 157 2.79 -20.03 -3.82
N LYS A 158 2.98 -21.34 -3.58
CA LYS A 158 2.97 -22.35 -4.65
C LYS A 158 1.64 -22.35 -5.40
N LYS A 159 0.51 -22.22 -4.70
CA LYS A 159 -0.82 -22.10 -5.34
C LYS A 159 -0.93 -20.83 -6.18
N LEU A 160 -0.44 -19.69 -5.69
CA LEU A 160 -0.39 -18.43 -6.44
C LEU A 160 0.39 -18.61 -7.74
N ILE A 161 1.63 -19.10 -7.67
CA ILE A 161 2.46 -19.34 -8.87
C ILE A 161 1.81 -20.33 -9.84
N LYS A 162 1.16 -21.38 -9.32
CA LYS A 162 0.49 -22.40 -10.13
C LYS A 162 -0.71 -21.84 -10.90
N TYR A 163 -1.53 -21.01 -10.26
CA TYR A 163 -2.75 -20.46 -10.86
C TYR A 163 -2.51 -19.17 -11.64
N TYR A 164 -1.42 -18.46 -11.32
CA TYR A 164 -1.07 -17.16 -11.86
C TYR A 164 0.40 -17.14 -12.30
N PRO A 165 0.76 -17.81 -13.42
CA PRO A 165 2.14 -17.97 -13.84
C PRO A 165 2.87 -16.66 -14.16
N GLU A 166 2.14 -15.58 -14.42
CA GLU A 166 2.70 -14.23 -14.58
C GLU A 166 3.45 -13.76 -13.33
N ILE A 167 3.13 -14.33 -12.16
CA ILE A 167 3.76 -14.04 -10.88
C ILE A 167 5.09 -14.79 -10.71
N LYS A 168 5.29 -15.90 -11.44
CA LYS A 168 6.38 -16.88 -11.21
C LYS A 168 7.77 -16.26 -11.10
N LYS A 169 8.09 -15.25 -11.91
CA LYS A 169 9.43 -14.61 -11.90
C LYS A 169 9.68 -13.75 -10.66
N ARG A 170 8.63 -13.22 -10.02
CA ARG A 170 8.73 -12.42 -8.78
C ARG A 170 8.82 -13.28 -7.52
N ASP A 171 8.26 -14.48 -7.56
CA ASP A 171 8.00 -15.25 -6.34
C ASP A 171 8.96 -16.44 -6.13
N GLU A 172 9.89 -16.76 -7.06
CA GLU A 172 10.92 -17.77 -6.81
C GLU A 172 11.82 -17.38 -5.62
N SER A 173 12.16 -16.09 -5.51
CA SER A 173 12.89 -15.56 -4.36
C SER A 173 12.13 -15.81 -3.06
N LYS A 174 10.83 -15.45 -3.03
CA LYS A 174 9.95 -15.63 -1.87
C LYS A 174 9.74 -17.10 -1.48
N LEU A 175 9.63 -18.01 -2.45
CA LEU A 175 9.60 -19.46 -2.19
C LEU A 175 10.86 -19.91 -1.44
N ASN A 176 12.05 -19.53 -1.93
CA ASN A 176 13.30 -19.91 -1.28
C ASN A 176 13.43 -19.25 0.10
N TYR A 177 12.95 -18.01 0.28
CA TYR A 177 12.89 -17.35 1.58
C TYR A 177 12.04 -18.15 2.58
N PHE A 178 10.81 -18.55 2.23
CA PHE A 178 9.97 -19.34 3.15
C PHE A 178 10.60 -20.69 3.52
N VAL A 179 11.25 -21.36 2.55
CA VAL A 179 12.00 -22.59 2.84
C VAL A 179 13.19 -22.31 3.77
N ALA A 180 13.90 -21.21 3.58
CA ALA A 180 14.99 -20.81 4.46
C ALA A 180 14.48 -20.58 5.90
N MET A 181 13.34 -19.90 6.05
CA MET A 181 12.75 -19.61 7.37
C MET A 181 12.28 -20.89 8.09
N ASP A 182 11.69 -21.86 7.37
CA ASP A 182 11.35 -23.16 7.94
C ASP A 182 12.61 -23.92 8.43
N TYR A 183 13.73 -23.83 7.70
CA TYR A 183 15.00 -24.41 8.17
C TYR A 183 15.63 -23.64 9.33
N LYS A 184 15.43 -22.32 9.40
CA LYS A 184 15.86 -21.49 10.53
C LYS A 184 15.16 -21.92 11.82
N ASP A 185 13.84 -22.14 11.77
CA ASP A 185 13.06 -22.60 12.93
C ASP A 185 13.41 -24.03 13.37
N LYS A 186 14.08 -24.80 12.50
CA LYS A 186 14.58 -26.16 12.77
C LYS A 186 16.06 -26.18 13.15
N ASP A 187 16.65 -25.02 13.43
CA ASP A 187 18.08 -24.84 13.75
C ASP A 187 19.04 -25.45 12.70
N ASN A 188 18.59 -25.56 11.44
CA ASN A 188 19.40 -26.10 10.35
C ASN A 188 20.07 -24.95 9.58
N GLU A 189 21.13 -24.40 10.16
CA GLU A 189 21.85 -23.24 9.64
C GLU A 189 22.36 -23.44 8.20
N LYS A 190 22.86 -24.65 7.88
CA LYS A 190 23.38 -24.98 6.55
C LYS A 190 22.32 -24.80 5.47
N ASN A 191 21.13 -25.37 5.67
CA ASN A 191 20.04 -25.28 4.69
C ASN A 191 19.39 -23.91 4.71
N TYR A 192 19.22 -23.31 5.90
CA TYR A 192 18.77 -21.94 6.06
C TYR A 192 19.59 -20.98 5.17
N LEU A 193 20.92 -20.96 5.33
CA LEU A 193 21.81 -20.11 4.53
C LEU A 193 21.82 -20.47 3.05
N TYR A 194 21.74 -21.77 2.72
CA TYR A 194 21.69 -22.22 1.32
C TYR A 194 20.48 -21.65 0.58
N TYR A 195 19.28 -21.81 1.16
CA TYR A 195 18.05 -21.32 0.53
C TYR A 195 17.96 -19.80 0.55
N LEU A 196 18.45 -19.13 1.61
CA LEU A 196 18.48 -17.67 1.66
C LEU A 196 19.42 -17.08 0.60
N LYS A 197 20.60 -17.69 0.40
CA LYS A 197 21.52 -17.33 -0.69
C LYS A 197 20.94 -17.62 -2.08
N LYS A 198 20.11 -18.66 -2.21
CA LYS A 198 19.38 -18.91 -3.46
C LYS A 198 18.30 -17.85 -3.71
N SER A 199 17.64 -17.39 -2.64
CA SER A 199 16.62 -16.32 -2.71
C SER A 199 17.17 -15.03 -3.33
N ILE A 200 18.35 -14.57 -2.88
CA ILE A 200 18.97 -13.32 -3.35
C ILE A 200 19.61 -13.40 -4.75
N LYS A 201 19.69 -14.60 -5.35
CA LYS A 201 20.18 -14.80 -6.72
C LYS A 201 19.10 -14.68 -7.79
N SER A 202 17.84 -14.48 -7.38
CA SER A 202 16.71 -14.33 -8.30
C SER A 202 16.71 -12.94 -8.95
N ASP A 203 16.21 -12.83 -10.18
CA ASP A 203 16.06 -11.55 -10.90
C ASP A 203 15.18 -10.55 -10.12
N HIS A 204 14.20 -11.05 -9.36
CA HIS A 204 13.30 -10.26 -8.52
C HIS A 204 13.46 -10.71 -7.08
N VAL A 205 14.39 -10.08 -6.37
CA VAL A 205 14.72 -10.47 -4.99
C VAL A 205 13.61 -10.05 -4.03
N TYR A 206 13.18 -10.98 -3.18
CA TYR A 206 12.39 -10.70 -2.00
C TYR A 206 13.30 -10.06 -0.95
N SER A 207 13.18 -8.74 -0.80
CA SER A 207 14.12 -7.86 -0.10
C SER A 207 14.49 -8.34 1.31
N GLU A 208 13.52 -8.92 2.01
CA GLU A 208 13.61 -9.44 3.36
C GLU A 208 14.69 -10.54 3.50
N SER A 209 15.05 -11.19 2.39
CA SER A 209 16.18 -12.12 2.34
C SER A 209 17.51 -11.45 2.66
N TYR A 210 17.73 -10.21 2.18
CA TYR A 210 18.91 -9.43 2.52
C TYR A 210 18.89 -8.97 3.98
N LEU A 211 17.72 -8.55 4.48
CA LEU A 211 17.57 -8.13 5.87
C LEU A 211 17.90 -9.26 6.85
N GLU A 212 17.50 -10.47 6.49
CA GLU A 212 17.75 -11.68 7.27
C GLU A 212 19.24 -12.10 7.21
N LEU A 213 19.88 -12.03 6.04
CA LEU A 213 21.33 -12.25 5.91
C LEU A 213 22.14 -11.22 6.72
N SER A 214 21.73 -9.95 6.69
CA SER A 214 22.36 -8.90 7.50
C SER A 214 22.28 -9.23 8.99
N SER A 215 21.09 -9.60 9.47
CA SER A 215 20.85 -9.94 10.87
C SER A 215 21.66 -11.16 11.31
N HIS A 216 21.82 -12.16 10.43
CA HIS A 216 22.66 -13.32 10.69
C HIS A 216 24.16 -12.97 10.77
N HIS A 217 24.62 -11.99 9.99
CA HIS A 217 26.00 -11.54 9.94
C HIS A 217 26.28 -10.30 10.80
N ILE A 218 25.49 -10.05 11.84
CA ILE A 218 25.61 -8.83 12.67
C ILE A 218 27.00 -8.62 13.28
N ASN A 219 27.74 -9.70 13.55
CA ASN A 219 29.10 -9.65 14.09
C ASN A 219 30.17 -9.34 13.03
N ASN A 220 29.80 -9.26 11.74
CA ASN A 220 30.64 -8.83 10.64
C ASN A 220 29.99 -7.59 10.02
N THR A 221 30.33 -6.42 10.59
CA THR A 221 29.72 -5.13 10.25
C THR A 221 29.77 -4.83 8.76
N GLU A 222 30.89 -5.08 8.08
CA GLU A 222 31.02 -4.86 6.63
C GLU A 222 29.99 -5.68 5.85
N LEU A 223 29.87 -6.97 6.15
CA LEU A 223 28.94 -7.86 5.46
C LEU A 223 27.48 -7.54 5.82
N ALA A 224 27.21 -7.21 7.09
CA ALA A 224 25.88 -6.79 7.54
C ALA A 224 25.41 -5.50 6.83
N MET A 225 26.31 -4.53 6.68
CA MET A 225 26.05 -3.28 5.95
C MET A 225 25.85 -3.53 4.46
N GLU A 226 26.67 -4.36 3.83
CA GLU A 226 26.51 -4.73 2.41
C GLU A 226 25.09 -5.25 2.15
N TYR A 227 24.61 -6.17 2.99
CA TYR A 227 23.25 -6.69 2.89
C TYR A 227 22.18 -5.63 3.17
N LEU A 228 22.38 -4.70 4.10
CA LEU A 228 21.43 -3.59 4.33
C LEU A 228 21.36 -2.62 3.13
N ILE A 229 22.49 -2.36 2.47
CA ILE A 229 22.53 -1.57 1.24
C ILE A 229 21.74 -2.30 0.15
N MET A 230 21.96 -3.60 -0.05
CA MET A 230 21.23 -4.40 -1.03
C MET A 230 19.73 -4.50 -0.70
N PHE A 231 19.37 -4.58 0.58
CA PHE A 231 17.98 -4.48 1.05
C PHE A 231 17.36 -3.14 0.64
N SER A 232 18.07 -2.02 0.85
CA SER A 232 17.59 -0.69 0.47
C SER A 232 17.41 -0.52 -1.04
N LYS A 233 18.26 -1.17 -1.86
CA LYS A 233 18.14 -1.19 -3.33
C LYS A 233 16.93 -2.01 -3.79
N ALA A 234 16.70 -3.17 -3.17
CA ALA A 234 15.55 -4.04 -3.47
C ALA A 234 14.21 -3.47 -2.96
N ASN A 235 14.24 -2.65 -1.90
CA ASN A 235 13.08 -2.00 -1.30
C ASN A 235 13.39 -0.54 -0.93
N PRO A 236 13.31 0.40 -1.90
CA PRO A 236 13.65 1.80 -1.69
C PRO A 236 12.86 2.50 -0.58
N SER A 237 11.59 2.14 -0.35
CA SER A 237 10.81 2.68 0.76
C SER A 237 11.34 2.27 2.14
N ALA A 238 12.02 1.11 2.23
CA ALA A 238 12.64 0.65 3.46
C ALA A 238 14.08 1.16 3.64
N SER A 239 14.58 2.04 2.75
CA SER A 239 15.94 2.59 2.83
C SER A 239 16.21 3.35 4.12
N VAL A 240 15.24 4.12 4.63
CA VAL A 240 15.37 4.86 5.89
C VAL A 240 15.68 3.90 7.04
N THR A 241 14.93 2.80 7.17
CA THR A 241 15.17 1.77 8.18
C THR A 241 16.52 1.08 7.98
N ALA A 242 16.89 0.79 6.73
CA ALA A 242 18.14 0.13 6.40
C ALA A 242 19.36 0.97 6.83
N PHE A 243 19.38 2.24 6.47
CA PHE A 243 20.51 3.13 6.75
C PHE A 243 20.58 3.55 8.21
N LYS A 244 19.46 3.71 8.92
CA LYS A 244 19.48 3.86 10.39
C LYS A 244 20.16 2.67 11.06
N ARG A 245 19.93 1.43 10.59
CA ARG A 245 20.64 0.25 11.11
C ARG A 245 22.12 0.28 10.79
N ILE A 246 22.50 0.73 9.59
CA ILE A 246 23.91 0.91 9.21
C ILE A 246 24.60 1.95 10.11
N GLU A 247 23.98 3.11 10.31
CA GLU A 247 24.49 4.15 11.20
C GLU A 247 24.68 3.64 12.62
N ASN A 248 23.72 2.86 13.15
CA ASN A 248 23.85 2.24 14.47
C ASN A 248 25.02 1.25 14.55
N LEU A 249 25.22 0.41 13.52
CA LEU A 249 26.36 -0.51 13.46
C LEU A 249 27.70 0.22 13.48
N LEU A 250 27.82 1.29 12.69
CA LEU A 250 29.02 2.13 12.67
C LEU A 250 29.22 2.88 13.99
N PHE A 251 28.13 3.32 14.61
CA PHE A 251 28.16 3.97 15.92
C PHE A 251 28.70 3.04 17.00
N ASP A 252 28.22 1.80 17.04
CA ASP A 252 28.65 0.77 18.00
C ASP A 252 30.15 0.46 17.87
N GLU A 253 30.70 0.52 16.65
CA GLU A 253 32.14 0.36 16.38
C GLU A 253 32.96 1.66 16.51
N LYS A 254 32.32 2.79 16.86
CA LYS A 254 32.94 4.13 16.93
C LYS A 254 33.51 4.64 15.60
N ARG A 255 32.94 4.20 14.48
CA ARG A 255 33.35 4.52 13.11
C ARG A 255 32.48 5.62 12.51
N PHE A 256 32.34 6.74 13.22
CA PHE A 256 31.42 7.81 12.82
C PHE A 256 31.80 8.44 11.48
N ASP A 257 33.11 8.58 11.23
CA ASP A 257 33.65 9.19 10.01
C ASP A 257 33.35 8.35 8.75
N ASP A 258 33.05 7.06 8.92
CA ASP A 258 32.77 6.16 7.79
C ASP A 258 31.39 6.41 7.18
N VAL A 259 30.45 7.02 7.92
CA VAL A 259 29.09 7.31 7.44
C VAL A 259 29.12 8.24 6.22
N GLU A 260 29.90 9.32 6.31
CA GLU A 260 30.06 10.28 5.22
C GLU A 260 30.64 9.60 3.97
N SER A 261 31.71 8.82 4.16
CA SER A 261 32.40 8.09 3.09
C SER A 261 31.51 7.05 2.42
N LEU A 262 30.69 6.35 3.21
CA LEU A 262 29.70 5.40 2.72
C LEU A 262 28.65 6.09 1.84
N TYR A 263 28.06 7.20 2.31
CA TYR A 263 27.04 7.90 1.54
C TYR A 263 27.57 8.52 0.26
N LYS A 264 28.81 9.05 0.26
CA LYS A 264 29.50 9.46 -0.97
C LYS A 264 29.59 8.31 -1.96
N LYS A 265 30.12 7.14 -1.53
CA LYS A 265 30.26 5.95 -2.37
C LYS A 265 28.92 5.47 -2.95
N ILE A 266 27.86 5.48 -2.15
CA ILE A 266 26.51 5.09 -2.62
C ILE A 266 26.01 6.06 -3.69
N LEU A 267 26.15 7.37 -3.46
CA LEU A 267 25.67 8.39 -4.39
C LEU A 267 26.51 8.49 -5.67
N ASP A 268 27.75 8.02 -5.66
CA ASP A 268 28.56 7.90 -6.88
C ASP A 268 28.14 6.71 -7.76
N ASP A 269 27.53 5.67 -7.18
CA ASP A 269 26.95 4.52 -7.91
C ASP A 269 25.53 4.83 -8.41
N GLU A 270 24.61 5.16 -7.50
CA GLU A 270 23.22 5.47 -7.83
C GLU A 270 22.60 6.47 -6.83
N PHE A 271 21.72 7.36 -7.31
CA PHE A 271 20.97 8.27 -6.44
C PHE A 271 20.07 7.51 -5.46
N ASN A 272 20.42 7.60 -4.17
CA ASN A 272 19.63 7.14 -3.04
C ASN A 272 19.12 8.33 -2.22
N SER A 273 17.79 8.44 -2.05
CA SER A 273 17.17 9.61 -1.42
C SER A 273 17.52 9.79 0.06
N TYR A 274 17.65 8.70 0.82
CA TYR A 274 18.03 8.78 2.23
C TYR A 274 19.50 9.17 2.37
N ALA A 275 20.41 8.47 1.67
CA ALA A 275 21.83 8.77 1.72
C ALA A 275 22.11 10.23 1.30
N PHE A 276 21.41 10.73 0.27
CA PHE A 276 21.47 12.14 -0.13
C PHE A 276 20.99 13.09 0.96
N ASN A 277 19.78 12.86 1.50
CA ASN A 277 19.21 13.73 2.53
C ASN A 277 20.11 13.79 3.78
N ARG A 278 20.67 12.64 4.18
CA ARG A 278 21.53 12.53 5.35
C ARG A 278 22.94 13.07 5.12
N LEU A 279 23.52 12.89 3.94
CA LEU A 279 24.82 13.50 3.61
C LEU A 279 24.75 15.05 3.60
N VAL A 280 23.64 15.61 3.11
CA VAL A 280 23.37 17.06 3.24
C VAL A 280 23.30 17.47 4.72
N ASP A 281 22.61 16.71 5.57
CA ASP A 281 22.58 17.01 7.00
C ASP A 281 23.98 16.97 7.64
N ILE A 282 24.80 15.97 7.31
CA ILE A 282 26.18 15.83 7.81
C ILE A 282 27.01 17.06 7.45
N TYR A 283 26.96 17.51 6.20
CA TYR A 283 27.66 18.74 5.79
C TYR A 283 27.16 19.98 6.53
N LEU A 284 25.85 20.12 6.73
CA LEU A 284 25.30 21.24 7.49
C LEU A 284 25.67 21.20 8.99
N GLU A 285 25.77 20.01 9.58
CA GLU A 285 26.21 19.78 10.96
C GLU A 285 27.71 20.12 11.14
N LYS A 286 28.54 19.85 10.11
CA LYS A 286 29.97 20.20 10.05
C LYS A 286 30.25 21.65 9.63
N ASN A 287 29.20 22.43 9.31
CA ASN A 287 29.30 23.78 8.77
C ASN A 287 30.03 23.86 7.40
N GLU A 288 29.90 22.81 6.60
CA GLU A 288 30.41 22.62 5.23
C GLU A 288 29.29 22.93 4.22
N LYS A 289 28.83 24.19 4.18
CA LYS A 289 27.62 24.57 3.43
C LYS A 289 27.84 24.48 1.91
N GLU A 290 29.04 24.81 1.45
CA GLU A 290 29.44 24.78 0.05
C GLU A 290 29.37 23.35 -0.52
N GLU A 291 29.81 22.35 0.23
CA GLU A 291 29.77 20.94 -0.12
C GLU A 291 28.32 20.44 -0.23
N ALA A 292 27.45 20.90 0.68
CA ALA A 292 26.01 20.63 0.59
C ALA A 292 25.38 21.23 -0.67
N ILE A 293 25.77 22.45 -1.05
CA ILE A 293 25.30 23.12 -2.28
C ILE A 293 25.76 22.34 -3.50
N GLU A 294 27.04 21.99 -3.59
CA GLU A 294 27.60 21.24 -4.70
C GLU A 294 26.90 19.88 -4.87
N LEU A 295 26.64 19.18 -3.75
CA LEU A 295 25.93 17.91 -3.76
C LEU A 295 24.49 18.06 -4.28
N VAL A 296 23.75 19.07 -3.82
CA VAL A 296 22.40 19.32 -4.32
C VAL A 296 22.42 19.67 -5.81
N GLU A 297 23.36 20.50 -6.24
CA GLU A 297 23.50 20.92 -7.64
C GLU A 297 23.90 19.76 -8.57
N LYS A 298 24.72 18.82 -8.10
CA LYS A 298 25.07 17.58 -8.82
C LYS A 298 23.82 16.77 -9.21
N PHE A 299 22.81 16.73 -8.34
CA PHE A 299 21.59 15.92 -8.54
C PHE A 299 20.36 16.72 -8.94
N MET A 300 20.42 18.05 -8.89
CA MET A 300 19.33 18.90 -9.33
C MET A 300 19.17 18.80 -10.85
N PRO A 301 18.02 18.34 -11.38
CA PRO A 301 17.81 18.32 -12.83
C PRO A 301 17.92 19.74 -13.37
N ARG A 302 18.65 19.95 -14.48
CA ARG A 302 18.50 21.17 -15.28
C ARG A 302 17.07 21.22 -15.77
N PHE A 303 16.21 21.95 -15.06
CA PHE A 303 14.78 22.18 -15.30
C PHE A 303 14.21 21.55 -16.58
N ASP A 304 13.85 20.27 -16.52
CA ASP A 304 12.89 19.70 -17.46
C ASP A 304 11.52 19.65 -16.78
N TYR A 305 10.65 20.59 -17.18
CA TYR A 305 9.30 20.74 -16.67
C TYR A 305 8.42 19.50 -16.94
N HIS A 306 8.89 18.55 -17.76
CA HIS A 306 8.17 17.34 -18.14
C HIS A 306 8.56 16.08 -17.36
N SER A 307 9.61 16.12 -16.53
CA SER A 307 9.94 15.06 -15.56
C SER A 307 8.98 15.13 -14.35
N LYS A 308 7.74 14.68 -14.55
CA LYS A 308 6.69 14.61 -13.52
C LYS A 308 7.20 14.05 -12.18
N SER A 309 7.00 14.83 -11.11
CA SER A 309 6.61 14.38 -9.75
C SER A 309 7.19 13.05 -9.24
N SER A 310 8.51 12.86 -9.24
CA SER A 310 9.13 11.75 -8.52
C SER A 310 9.48 12.17 -7.10
N ASN A 311 9.33 11.27 -6.13
CA ASN A 311 9.75 11.48 -4.73
C ASN A 311 11.19 11.96 -4.64
N LYS A 312 12.06 11.47 -5.54
CA LYS A 312 13.44 11.94 -5.71
C LYS A 312 13.52 13.46 -5.93
N SER A 313 12.69 14.02 -6.82
CA SER A 313 12.66 15.46 -7.09
C SER A 313 12.22 16.28 -5.88
N TYR A 314 11.23 15.79 -5.12
CA TYR A 314 10.79 16.46 -3.89
C TYR A 314 11.91 16.49 -2.83
N VAL A 315 12.57 15.34 -2.61
CA VAL A 315 13.70 15.23 -1.66
C VAL A 315 14.81 16.21 -2.04
N ILE A 316 15.18 16.32 -3.32
CA ILE A 316 16.21 17.26 -3.78
C ILE A 316 15.81 18.72 -3.52
N ARG A 317 14.58 19.11 -3.86
CA ARG A 317 14.08 20.49 -3.67
C ARG A 317 13.99 20.87 -2.20
N LEU A 318 13.50 19.96 -1.35
CA LEU A 318 13.43 20.17 0.09
C LEU A 318 14.83 20.33 0.70
N ASN A 319 15.81 19.56 0.22
CA ASN A 319 17.21 19.73 0.63
C ASN A 319 17.79 21.07 0.19
N ARG A 320 17.41 21.62 -0.97
CA ARG A 320 17.80 22.98 -1.34
C ARG A 320 17.24 24.02 -0.35
N MET A 321 15.95 23.93 -0.02
CA MET A 321 15.34 24.80 1.00
C MET A 321 15.99 24.63 2.37
N LYS A 322 16.42 23.41 2.71
CA LYS A 322 17.12 23.09 3.96
C LYS A 322 18.45 23.83 4.06
N ILE A 323 19.24 23.85 2.98
CA ILE A 323 20.52 24.56 2.90
C ILE A 323 20.33 26.08 3.03
N ASP A 324 19.28 26.62 2.40
CA ASP A 324 18.98 28.06 2.43
C ASP A 324 18.39 28.53 3.78
N SER A 325 17.98 27.60 4.66
CA SER A 325 17.41 27.93 5.97
C SER A 325 18.49 28.13 7.03
N ASP A 326 18.39 29.21 7.81
CA ASP A 326 19.25 29.44 8.98
C ASP A 326 18.69 28.84 10.29
N SER A 327 17.45 28.33 10.26
CA SER A 327 16.79 27.74 11.43
C SER A 327 17.11 26.25 11.56
N PHE A 328 17.68 25.85 12.70
CA PHE A 328 17.95 24.45 13.01
C PHE A 328 16.66 23.61 13.04
N GLU A 329 15.60 24.15 13.64
CA GLU A 329 14.30 23.49 13.74
C GLU A 329 13.68 23.27 12.37
N THR A 330 13.78 24.25 11.48
CA THR A 330 13.33 24.13 10.09
C THR A 330 14.12 23.07 9.34
N ARG A 331 15.45 23.04 9.50
CA ARG A 331 16.29 22.01 8.87
C ARG A 331 15.91 20.61 9.32
N LYS A 332 15.71 20.43 10.63
CA LYS A 332 15.28 19.16 11.21
C LYS A 332 13.90 18.72 10.70
N ALA A 333 12.94 19.65 10.63
CA ALA A 333 11.60 19.36 10.12
C ALA A 333 11.62 18.94 8.64
N LEU A 334 12.41 19.64 7.81
CA LEU A 334 12.59 19.28 6.40
C LEU A 334 13.26 17.92 6.23
N SER A 335 14.26 17.58 7.04
CA SER A 335 14.89 16.26 7.00
C SER A 335 13.91 15.15 7.39
N SER A 336 13.09 15.35 8.43
CA SER A 336 12.02 14.42 8.80
C SER A 336 11.01 14.22 7.68
N PHE A 337 10.56 15.32 7.06
CA PHE A 337 9.59 15.27 5.98
C PHE A 337 10.13 14.55 4.73
N CYS A 338 11.42 14.71 4.42
CA CYS A 338 12.08 13.91 3.39
C CYS A 338 12.01 12.41 3.70
N ASN A 339 12.25 12.00 4.96
CA ASN A 339 12.15 10.60 5.36
C ASN A 339 10.72 10.07 5.21
N ASP A 340 9.71 10.85 5.59
CA ASP A 340 8.30 10.46 5.40
C ASP A 340 7.98 10.26 3.92
N ILE A 341 8.45 11.14 3.02
CA ILE A 341 8.26 10.99 1.57
C ILE A 341 8.91 9.69 1.06
N ILE A 342 10.09 9.33 1.60
CA ILE A 342 10.81 8.12 1.21
C ILE A 342 10.07 6.87 1.71
N GLU A 343 9.66 6.83 2.97
CA GLU A 343 8.96 5.69 3.58
C GLU A 343 7.61 5.43 2.90
N ASN A 344 6.90 6.50 2.51
CA ASN A 344 5.59 6.40 1.87
C ASN A 344 5.65 6.29 0.33
N ALA A 345 6.83 6.10 -0.26
CA ALA A 345 7.02 6.16 -1.70
C ALA A 345 6.27 5.08 -2.51
N ASN A 346 5.89 3.98 -1.86
CA ASN A 346 5.21 2.83 -2.47
C ASN A 346 3.70 2.75 -2.12
N ILE A 347 3.13 3.77 -1.48
CA ILE A 347 1.72 3.79 -1.01
C ILE A 347 0.73 4.35 -2.07
N ASN A 348 1.17 4.66 -3.29
CA ASN A 348 0.31 5.21 -4.34
C ASN A 348 -0.24 4.18 -5.33
#